data_AF-A0A960K7C7-F1
#
_entry.id   AF-A0A960K7C7-F1
#
_cell.length_a   1.000
_cell.length_b   1.000
_cell.length_c   1.000
_cell.angle_alpha   90.00
_cell.angle_beta   90.00
_cell.angle_gamma   90.00
#
_symmetry.space_group_name_H-M   'P 1'
#
loop_
_entity.id
_entity.type
_entity.pdbx_description
1 polymer ?
#
loop_
_entity_poly.entity_id
_entity_poly.type
_entity_poly.pdbx_seq_one_letter_code
_entity_poly.pdbx_strand_id
1 'polypeptide(L)'
;MSSRRSIRRDPRYERELAQIASEHPRAEEYQRGLELALSQMAERGNSVRGAPYLVWPLHIGPHRFAVYYTYDDVSVTLISVWKVPEERNWLG
;
A
#
# COMPACT_ATOMS: atom_id res chain seq x y z
N MET A 1 -7.56 21.84 9.71
CA MET A 1 -6.40 20.99 10.09
C MET A 1 -6.68 19.60 9.52
N SER A 2 -5.88 19.12 8.57
CA SER A 2 -6.02 17.72 8.13
C SER A 2 -5.42 16.86 9.24
N SER A 3 -6.27 16.19 10.02
CA SER A 3 -5.80 15.28 11.07
C SER A 3 -5.16 14.06 10.41
N ARG A 4 -3.91 13.78 10.76
CA ARG A 4 -3.17 12.64 10.20
C ARG A 4 -3.78 11.34 10.73
N ARG A 5 -4.24 10.46 9.83
CA ARG A 5 -4.76 9.14 10.20
C ARG A 5 -3.64 8.26 10.73
N SER A 6 -3.96 7.44 11.73
CA SER A 6 -3.05 6.41 12.22
C SER A 6 -2.89 5.29 11.18
N ILE A 7 -1.69 4.69 11.09
CA ILE A 7 -1.45 3.54 10.22
C ILE A 7 -1.52 2.26 11.05
N ARG A 8 -2.29 1.29 10.57
CA ARG A 8 -2.33 -0.08 11.08
C ARG A 8 -1.89 -1.03 9.98
N ARG A 9 -1.12 -2.06 10.34
CA ARG A 9 -0.67 -3.10 9.43
C ARG A 9 -1.37 -4.40 9.80
N ASP A 10 -2.02 -5.03 8.83
CA ASP A 10 -2.53 -6.39 8.99
C ASP A 10 -1.35 -7.37 9.11
N PRO A 11 -1.42 -8.42 9.95
CA PRO A 11 -0.36 -9.42 10.04
C PRO A 11 0.02 -10.06 8.69
N ARG A 12 -0.93 -10.16 7.77
CA ARG A 12 -0.66 -10.58 6.38
C ARG A 12 0.24 -9.58 5.67
N TYR A 13 -0.09 -8.29 5.75
CA TYR A 13 0.71 -7.20 5.19
C TYR A 13 2.15 -7.24 5.71
N GLU A 14 2.33 -7.45 7.02
CA GLU A 14 3.67 -7.49 7.62
C GLU A 14 4.52 -8.64 7.08
N ARG A 15 3.93 -9.83 6.92
CA ARG A 15 4.63 -10.99 6.34
C ARG A 15 5.01 -10.75 4.88
N GLU A 16 4.10 -10.20 4.08
CA GLU A 16 4.34 -9.90 2.67
C GLU A 16 5.42 -8.81 2.51
N LEU A 17 5.38 -7.78 3.34
CA LEU A 17 6.40 -6.74 3.37
C LEU A 17 7.77 -7.29 3.76
N ALA A 18 7.84 -8.17 4.76
CA ALA A 18 9.10 -8.79 5.18
C ALA A 18 9.74 -9.62 4.06
N GLN A 19 8.93 -10.34 3.28
CA GLN A 19 9.41 -11.05 2.09
C GLN A 19 9.93 -10.07 1.03
N ILE A 20 9.22 -8.98 0.77
CA ILE A 20 9.69 -7.94 -0.18
C ILE A 20 10.99 -7.30 0.32
N ALA A 21 11.11 -7.04 1.62
CA ALA A 21 12.29 -6.41 2.22
C ALA A 21 13.54 -7.31 2.16
N SER A 22 13.39 -8.64 2.22
CA SER A 22 14.52 -9.56 2.05
C SER A 22 15.07 -9.55 0.62
N GLU A 23 14.22 -9.30 -0.38
CA GLU A 23 14.60 -9.16 -1.79
C GLU A 23 15.04 -7.73 -2.16
N HIS A 24 14.55 -6.74 -1.42
CA HIS A 24 14.73 -5.32 -1.72
C HIS A 24 15.09 -4.53 -0.45
N PRO A 25 16.40 -4.33 -0.16
CA PRO A 25 16.86 -3.71 1.10
C PRO A 25 16.33 -2.30 1.37
N ARG A 26 15.84 -1.60 0.34
CA ARG A 26 15.24 -0.26 0.47
C ARG A 26 13.72 -0.26 0.67
N ALA A 27 13.07 -1.42 0.67
CA ALA A 27 11.61 -1.52 0.77
C ALA A 27 11.04 -0.77 1.98
N GLU A 28 11.75 -0.76 3.10
CA GLU A 28 11.34 -0.02 4.30
C GLU A 28 11.28 1.50 4.11
N GLU A 29 12.17 2.09 3.30
CA GLU A 29 12.16 3.54 3.04
C GLU A 29 10.91 3.92 2.23
N TYR A 30 10.65 3.16 1.15
CA TYR A 30 9.47 3.35 0.32
C TYR A 30 8.19 3.10 1.11
N GLN A 31 8.20 2.13 2.03
CA GLN A 31 7.09 1.84 2.92
C GLN A 31 6.78 3.03 3.83
N ARG A 32 7.78 3.67 4.44
CA ARG A 32 7.56 4.86 5.30
C ARG A 32 6.96 6.01 4.50
N GLY A 33 7.42 6.21 3.26
CA GLY A 33 6.87 7.22 2.35
C GLY A 33 5.40 6.96 2.00
N LEU A 34 5.07 5.70 1.70
CA LEU A 34 3.69 5.27 1.46
C LEU A 34 2.79 5.51 2.68
N GLU A 35 3.24 5.11 3.86
CA GLU A 35 2.48 5.29 5.11
C GLU A 35 2.22 6.77 5.42
N LEU A 36 3.22 7.62 5.18
CA LEU A 36 3.05 9.07 5.29
C LEU A 36 2.02 9.61 4.30
N ALA A 37 2.05 9.16 3.04
CA ALA A 37 1.07 9.57 2.03
C ALA A 37 -0.34 9.11 2.41
N LEU A 38 -0.52 7.82 2.69
CA LEU A 38 -1.84 7.28 3.04
C LEU A 38 -2.41 7.88 4.32
N SER A 39 -1.57 8.20 5.31
CA SER A 39 -2.03 8.88 6.53
C SER A 39 -2.66 10.26 6.28
N GLN A 40 -2.41 10.88 5.13
CA GLN A 40 -2.90 12.21 4.77
C GLN A 40 -3.95 12.19 3.65
N MET A 41 -3.88 11.23 2.73
CA MET A 41 -4.69 11.22 1.50
C MET A 41 -5.15 9.81 1.09
N ALA A 42 -5.58 9.00 2.07
CA ALA A 42 -6.07 7.65 1.85
C ALA A 42 -7.21 7.56 0.82
N GLU A 43 -8.00 8.61 0.65
CA GLU A 43 -9.10 8.66 -0.32
C GLU A 43 -8.65 8.68 -1.78
N ARG A 44 -7.36 8.91 -2.07
CA ARG A 44 -6.84 9.00 -3.44
C ARG A 44 -6.43 7.66 -4.07
N GLY A 45 -6.66 6.54 -3.38
CA GLY A 45 -6.41 5.22 -3.94
C GLY A 45 -7.39 4.85 -5.04
N ASN A 46 -7.06 3.81 -5.80
CA ASN A 46 -7.92 3.27 -6.83
C ASN A 46 -8.88 2.25 -6.22
N SER A 47 -10.19 2.40 -6.44
CA SER A 47 -11.17 1.41 -5.98
C SER A 47 -11.03 0.09 -6.73
N VAL A 48 -11.12 -1.03 -6.01
CA VAL A 48 -11.18 -2.37 -6.61
C VAL A 48 -12.64 -2.74 -6.85
N ARG A 49 -13.00 -3.04 -8.10
CA ARG A 49 -14.39 -3.37 -8.45
C ARG A 49 -14.85 -4.62 -7.68
N GLY A 50 -15.93 -4.49 -6.92
CA GLY A 50 -16.53 -5.58 -6.17
C GLY A 50 -15.80 -5.95 -4.87
N ALA A 51 -14.82 -5.16 -4.42
CA ALA A 51 -14.14 -5.36 -3.15
C ALA A 51 -14.18 -4.08 -2.29
N PRO A 52 -14.17 -4.19 -0.96
CA PRO A 52 -14.21 -3.04 -0.05
C PRO A 52 -12.83 -2.38 0.11
N TYR A 53 -11.88 -2.60 -0.82
CA TYR A 53 -10.49 -2.19 -0.71
C TYR A 53 -10.15 -1.13 -1.76
N LEU A 54 -9.24 -0.23 -1.38
CA LEU A 54 -8.53 0.65 -2.30
C LEU A 54 -7.13 0.10 -2.55
N VAL A 55 -6.55 0.53 -3.66
CA VAL A 55 -5.20 0.16 -4.07
C VAL A 55 -4.33 1.37 -4.32
N TRP A 56 -3.15 1.36 -3.71
CA TRP A 56 -2.09 2.33 -3.94
C TRP A 56 -0.90 1.66 -4.64
N PRO A 57 -0.37 2.25 -5.73
CA PRO A 57 0.83 1.73 -6.37
C PRO A 57 2.08 2.11 -5.57
N LEU A 58 2.89 1.11 -5.23
CA LEU A 58 4.19 1.28 -4.60
C LEU A 58 5.29 0.89 -5.59
N HIS A 59 6.29 1.77 -5.76
CA HIS A 59 7.42 1.51 -6.65
C HIS A 59 8.68 1.34 -5.82
N ILE A 60 9.38 0.22 -5.97
CA ILE A 60 10.66 -0.06 -5.31
C ILE A 60 11.66 -0.40 -6.42
N GLY A 61 12.47 0.59 -6.79
CA GLY A 61 13.34 0.48 -7.98
C GLY A 61 12.50 0.26 -9.25
N PRO A 62 12.82 -0.74 -10.11
CA PRO A 62 12.05 -1.03 -11.31
C PRO A 62 10.75 -1.81 -11.01
N HIS A 63 10.58 -2.33 -9.80
CA HIS A 63 9.48 -3.21 -9.46
C HIS A 63 8.25 -2.44 -8.97
N ARG A 64 7.08 -2.89 -9.43
CA ARG A 64 5.77 -2.33 -9.05
C ARG A 64 5.08 -3.26 -8.08
N PHE A 65 4.49 -2.68 -7.05
CA PHE A 65 3.73 -3.37 -6.03
C PHE A 65 2.35 -2.74 -5.87
N ALA A 66 1.37 -3.57 -5.57
CA ALA A 66 0.00 -3.22 -5.29
C ALA A 66 -0.23 -3.25 -3.78
N VAL A 67 -0.50 -2.11 -3.15
CA VAL A 67 -0.84 -2.06 -1.73
C VAL A 67 -2.35 -1.93 -1.58
N TYR A 68 -2.98 -2.94 -1.00
CA TYR A 68 -4.41 -2.98 -0.71
C TYR A 68 -4.65 -2.44 0.70
N TYR A 69 -5.61 -1.54 0.86
CA TYR A 69 -5.92 -0.93 2.14
C TYR A 69 -7.39 -0.52 2.25
N THR A 70 -7.83 -0.30 3.49
CA THR A 70 -9.05 0.46 3.81
C THR A 70 -8.70 1.67 4.67
N TYR A 71 -9.61 2.61 4.77
CA TYR A 71 -9.49 3.73 5.69
C TYR A 71 -10.85 4.17 6.23
N ASP A 72 -10.81 4.81 7.39
CA ASP A 72 -11.93 5.53 8.00
C ASP A 72 -11.45 6.95 8.39
N ASP A 73 -12.20 7.66 9.22
CA ASP A 73 -11.86 9.02 9.63
C ASP A 73 -10.59 9.10 10.51
N VAL A 74 -10.16 7.99 11.12
CA VAL A 74 -9.13 7.95 12.16
C VAL A 74 -7.91 7.13 11.72
N SER A 75 -8.10 6.14 10.87
CA SER A 75 -7.10 5.13 10.57
C SER A 75 -7.07 4.70 9.11
N VAL A 76 -5.89 4.21 8.69
CA VAL A 76 -5.68 3.45 7.47
C VAL A 76 -5.20 2.07 7.88
N THR A 77 -5.85 1.02 7.37
CA THR A 77 -5.42 -0.36 7.58
C THR A 77 -4.82 -0.89 6.29
N LEU A 78 -3.52 -1.17 6.31
CA LEU A 78 -2.79 -1.82 5.22
C LEU A 78 -3.03 -3.33 5.30
N ILE A 79 -3.63 -3.90 4.26
CA ILE A 79 -4.15 -5.28 4.28
C ILE A 79 -3.21 -6.22 3.57
N SER A 80 -2.70 -5.81 2.41
CA SER A 80 -1.84 -6.66 1.60
C SER A 80 -0.90 -5.86 0.70
N VAL A 81 0.25 -6.43 0.38
CA VAL A 81 1.19 -5.91 -0.63
C VAL A 81 1.65 -7.04 -1.54
N TRP A 82 1.50 -6.83 -2.85
CA TRP A 82 1.84 -7.86 -3.85
C TRP A 82 2.63 -7.28 -5.01
N LYS A 83 3.64 -8.01 -5.47
CA LYS A 83 4.36 -7.66 -6.70
C LYS A 83 3.41 -7.78 -7.89
N VAL A 84 3.36 -6.75 -8.71
CA VAL A 84 2.58 -6.74 -9.94
C VAL A 84 3.43 -7.38 -11.04
N PRO A 85 2.92 -8.39 -11.76
CA PRO A 85 3.60 -8.91 -12.94
C PRO A 85 3.80 -7.79 -13.97
N GLU A 86 4.96 -7.73 -14.60
CA GLU A 86 5.33 -6.67 -15.56
C GLU A 86 4.35 -6.54 -16.74
N GLU A 87 3.63 -7.61 -17.06
CA GLU A 87 2.67 -7.71 -18.17
C GLU A 87 1.27 -7.15 -17.86
N ARG A 88 0.97 -6.79 -16.59
CA ARG A 88 -0.35 -6.25 -16.22
C ARG A 88 -0.36 -4.73 -16.19
N ASN A 89 -1.02 -4.13 -17.20
CA ASN A 89 -1.41 -2.73 -17.18
C ASN A 89 -2.59 -2.50 -16.22
N TRP A 90 -2.46 -1.52 -15.34
CA TRP A 90 -3.44 -1.13 -14.31
C TRP A 90 -4.70 -0.45 -14.86
N LEU A 91 -4.76 -0.24 -16.17
CA LEU A 91 -5.81 0.50 -16.87
C LEU A 91 -6.33 -0.36 -18.02
N GLY A 92 -7.21 -1.29 -17.67
CA GLY A 92 -8.07 -2.02 -18.60
C GLY A 92 -9.52 -1.82 -18.19
#